data_AF-A0A6N8FP26-F1
#
_entry.id   AF-A0A6N8FP26-F1
#
_cell.length_a   1.000
_cell.length_b   1.000
_cell.length_c   1.000
_cell.angle_alpha   90.00
_cell.angle_beta   90.00
_cell.angle_gamma   90.00
#
_symmetry.space_group_name_H-M   'P 1'
#
loop_
_entity.id
_entity.type
_entity.pdbx_description
1 polymer ?
#
loop_
_entity_poly.entity_id
_entity_poly.type
_entity_poly.pdbx_seq_one_letter_code
_entity_poly.pdbx_strand_id
1 'polypeptide(L)'
;MHDQPILKVRNLNRQFGAGCRHCINAEDRSLTKNYCESCGTVYACQNISLDLFAGEILGVVGESGSGKSSLMKCLYFDSEVTSGEVLLDDEELRGQNLFEVSSQKKRYIRNYKYGMVYQNPVHGLKMNFSSIGNIAEKLIAAGNRNVGEMEKIGKRLLETVHIPIFRMKEEPRHFSGGMQQRVQIAKALSNNPPVLFLDEVTTGLDLSVQADVLDLIKTIQREFGISMVVVSHDLAVIRMLADRTIVMLNGEIVEQGLTDQILEDPSHKYTQQLVYSLL
;
A
#
# COMPACT_ATOMS: atom_id res chain seq x y z
N MET A 1 -4.27 -23.38 0.54
CA MET A 1 -3.60 -22.27 1.23
C MET A 1 -2.12 -22.39 0.94
N HIS A 2 -1.50 -21.36 0.39
CA HIS A 2 -0.04 -21.30 0.33
C HIS A 2 0.47 -21.13 1.76
N ASP A 3 1.27 -22.06 2.25
CA ASP A 3 1.78 -22.04 3.63
C ASP A 3 2.90 -20.99 3.82
N GLN A 4 3.38 -20.39 2.74
CA GLN A 4 4.46 -19.42 2.76
C GLN A 4 3.96 -18.02 2.37
N PRO A 5 4.30 -16.98 3.17
CA PRO A 5 4.02 -15.59 2.82
C PRO A 5 4.78 -15.17 1.57
N ILE A 6 4.10 -14.43 0.67
CA ILE A 6 4.74 -13.79 -0.47
C ILE A 6 5.59 -12.60 -0.01
N LEU A 7 5.17 -11.88 1.04
CA LEU A 7 5.92 -10.76 1.62
C LEU A 7 5.96 -10.94 3.14
N LYS A 8 7.17 -10.92 3.70
CA LYS A 8 7.41 -10.97 5.15
C LYS A 8 8.08 -9.69 5.59
N VAL A 9 7.55 -9.07 6.63
CA VAL A 9 8.16 -7.92 7.30
C VAL A 9 8.48 -8.34 8.72
N ARG A 10 9.70 -8.08 9.20
CA ARG A 10 10.06 -8.35 10.59
C ARG A 10 10.75 -7.13 11.19
N ASN A 11 10.31 -6.81 12.41
CA ASN A 11 10.92 -5.81 13.28
C ASN A 11 11.18 -4.46 12.56
N LEU A 12 10.27 -4.04 11.68
CA LEU A 12 10.40 -2.79 10.94
C LEU A 12 10.24 -1.62 11.90
N ASN A 13 11.26 -0.78 11.95
CA ASN A 13 11.27 0.46 12.70
C ASN A 13 11.46 1.65 11.77
N ARG A 14 10.71 2.72 12.04
CA ARG A 14 10.87 4.01 11.37
C ARG A 14 10.71 5.12 12.39
N GLN A 15 11.75 5.92 12.54
CA GLN A 15 11.72 7.15 13.32
C GLN A 15 12.08 8.38 12.48
N PHE A 16 11.59 9.54 12.91
CA PHE A 16 11.94 10.86 12.40
C PHE A 16 12.60 11.64 13.52
N GLY A 17 13.91 11.83 13.42
CA GLY A 17 14.76 12.35 14.48
C GLY A 17 15.78 11.32 14.95
N ALA A 18 16.84 11.78 15.62
CA ALA A 18 17.93 10.91 16.08
C ALA A 18 17.60 10.12 17.37
N GLY A 19 16.49 10.46 18.04
CA GLY A 19 16.23 10.01 19.40
C GLY A 19 17.13 10.70 20.43
N CYS A 20 16.87 10.42 21.70
CA CYS A 20 17.71 10.87 22.82
C CYS A 20 17.77 9.77 23.88
N ARG A 21 18.51 10.00 24.97
CA ARG A 21 18.64 9.06 26.09
C ARG A 21 17.31 8.57 26.69
N HIS A 22 16.22 9.32 26.52
CA HIS A 22 14.89 8.99 27.05
C HIS A 22 14.05 8.12 26.11
N CYS A 23 14.46 7.93 24.85
CA CYS A 23 13.64 7.21 23.88
C CYS A 23 14.40 6.26 22.94
N ILE A 24 15.73 6.35 22.90
CA ILE A 24 16.54 5.55 21.97
C ILE A 24 16.45 4.05 22.27
N ASN A 25 16.41 3.66 23.55
CA ASN A 25 16.23 2.28 23.98
C ASN A 25 14.74 1.94 23.99
N ALA A 26 14.35 0.87 23.30
CA ALA A 26 12.95 0.47 23.18
C ALA A 26 12.33 -0.02 24.50
N GLU A 27 13.13 -0.68 25.36
CA GLU A 27 12.65 -1.28 26.63
C GLU A 27 12.18 -0.24 27.65
N ASP A 28 12.89 0.89 27.76
CA ASP A 28 12.59 1.97 28.71
C ASP A 28 12.06 3.23 28.02
N ARG A 29 11.54 3.09 26.79
CA ARG A 29 11.10 4.21 25.97
C ARG A 29 9.85 4.85 26.57
N SER A 30 9.94 6.13 26.94
CA SER A 30 8.76 6.93 27.30
C SER A 30 8.33 7.80 26.13
N LEU A 31 7.21 7.45 25.49
CA LEU A 31 6.57 8.27 24.44
C LEU A 31 5.24 8.82 24.91
N THR A 32 4.93 10.03 24.47
CA THR A 32 3.57 10.55 24.46
C THR A 32 2.98 10.24 23.09
N LYS A 33 1.98 9.35 23.04
CA LYS A 33 1.55 8.69 21.80
C LYS A 33 2.71 7.97 21.12
N ASN A 34 3.29 8.56 20.08
CA ASN A 34 4.40 8.02 19.31
C ASN A 34 5.58 9.01 19.19
N TYR A 35 5.62 10.07 20.00
CA TYR A 35 6.74 11.02 19.96
C TYR A 35 7.36 11.21 21.34
N CYS A 36 8.64 11.55 21.35
CA CYS A 36 9.38 11.85 22.56
C CYS A 36 9.26 13.34 22.90
N GLU A 37 8.70 13.68 24.06
CA GLU A 37 8.55 15.09 24.48
C GLU A 37 9.89 15.81 24.69
N SER A 38 10.93 15.08 25.07
CA SER A 38 12.24 15.69 25.36
C SER A 38 13.02 16.14 24.13
N CYS A 39 12.85 15.44 22.99
CA CYS A 39 13.64 15.71 21.77
C CYS A 39 12.81 15.84 20.49
N GLY A 40 11.49 15.67 20.56
CA GLY A 40 10.58 15.73 19.42
C GLY A 40 10.68 14.59 18.41
N THR A 41 11.49 13.56 18.69
CA THR A 41 11.62 12.41 17.77
C THR A 41 10.30 11.65 17.69
N VAL A 42 9.81 11.41 16.47
CA VAL A 42 8.57 10.66 16.20
C VAL A 42 8.89 9.24 15.75
N TYR A 43 8.37 8.24 16.45
CA TYR A 43 8.49 6.83 16.14
C TYR A 43 7.25 6.37 15.36
N ALA A 44 7.31 6.49 14.04
CA ALA A 44 6.17 6.20 13.17
C ALA A 44 5.90 4.70 12.98
N CYS A 45 6.93 3.86 13.08
CA CYS A 45 6.80 2.40 13.12
C CYS A 45 7.73 1.86 14.21
N GLN A 46 7.20 1.01 15.07
CA GLN A 46 7.85 0.43 16.23
C GLN A 46 7.67 -1.09 16.17
N ASN A 47 8.76 -1.79 15.85
CA ASN A 47 8.81 -3.25 15.79
C ASN A 47 7.70 -3.92 14.96
N ILE A 48 7.36 -3.36 13.80
CA ILE A 48 6.26 -3.87 12.96
C ILE A 48 6.67 -5.18 12.30
N SER A 49 5.89 -6.25 12.55
CA SER A 49 6.05 -7.55 11.92
C SER A 49 4.72 -8.01 11.33
N LEU A 50 4.72 -8.39 10.05
CA LEU A 50 3.53 -8.86 9.36
C LEU A 50 3.88 -9.86 8.25
N ASP A 51 2.89 -10.64 7.85
CA ASP A 51 2.95 -11.59 6.75
C ASP A 51 1.77 -11.35 5.81
N LEU A 52 2.08 -11.20 4.52
CA LEU A 52 1.13 -11.19 3.42
C LEU A 52 1.28 -12.49 2.65
N PHE A 53 0.17 -13.19 2.42
CA PHE A 53 0.09 -14.44 1.68
C PHE A 53 -0.31 -14.22 0.22
N ALA A 54 0.01 -15.19 -0.63
CA ALA A 54 -0.29 -15.11 -2.05
C ALA A 54 -1.80 -14.98 -2.30
N GLY A 55 -2.19 -13.93 -3.02
CA GLY A 55 -3.58 -13.60 -3.32
C GLY A 55 -4.37 -13.08 -2.12
N GLU A 56 -3.75 -12.79 -0.97
CA GLU A 56 -4.43 -12.19 0.17
C GLU A 56 -4.58 -10.68 0.01
N ILE A 57 -5.65 -10.10 0.52
CA ILE A 57 -5.78 -8.67 0.80
C ILE A 57 -5.59 -8.44 2.30
N LEU A 58 -4.45 -7.87 2.69
CA LEU A 58 -4.14 -7.48 4.06
C LEU A 58 -4.53 -6.02 4.30
N GLY A 59 -5.54 -5.80 5.13
CA GLY A 59 -5.98 -4.48 5.57
C GLY A 59 -5.12 -3.94 6.71
N VAL A 60 -4.80 -2.65 6.67
CA VAL A 60 -4.09 -1.93 7.73
C VAL A 60 -4.93 -0.71 8.10
N VAL A 61 -5.42 -0.69 9.34
CA VAL A 61 -6.34 0.33 9.85
C VAL A 61 -5.83 0.99 11.12
N GLY A 62 -6.38 2.16 11.43
CA GLY A 62 -6.07 2.94 12.62
C GLY A 62 -6.31 4.43 12.37
N GLU A 63 -6.23 5.23 13.42
CA GLU A 63 -6.44 6.68 13.36
C GLU A 63 -5.35 7.41 12.53
N SER A 64 -5.63 8.67 12.21
CA SER A 64 -4.61 9.55 11.63
C SER A 64 -3.40 9.65 12.55
N GLY A 65 -2.20 9.50 12.00
CA GLY A 65 -0.95 9.50 12.76
C GLY A 65 -0.54 8.17 13.38
N SER A 66 -1.29 7.08 13.19
CA SER A 66 -0.94 5.76 13.74
C SER A 66 0.24 5.06 13.07
N GLY A 67 0.77 5.59 11.97
CA GLY A 67 1.95 5.05 11.27
C GLY A 67 1.69 4.32 9.94
N LYS A 68 0.42 4.14 9.53
CA LYS A 68 0.03 3.37 8.33
C LYS A 68 0.72 3.84 7.04
N SER A 69 0.63 5.13 6.71
CA SER A 69 1.27 5.67 5.50
C SER A 69 2.80 5.66 5.61
N SER A 70 3.37 5.74 6.82
CA SER A 70 4.82 5.57 7.02
C SER A 70 5.25 4.14 6.74
N LEU A 71 4.49 3.14 7.21
CA LEU A 71 4.70 1.74 6.89
C LEU A 71 4.67 1.51 5.38
N MET A 72 3.63 2.00 4.68
CA MET A 72 3.50 1.88 3.22
C MET A 72 4.67 2.50 2.47
N LYS A 73 5.07 3.71 2.85
CA LYS A 73 6.23 4.39 2.23
C LYS A 73 7.54 3.63 2.47
N CYS A 74 7.71 3.00 3.62
CA CYS A 74 8.88 2.15 3.88
C CYS A 74 8.87 0.91 2.98
N LEU A 75 7.74 0.18 2.92
CA LEU A 75 7.61 -1.04 2.11
C LEU A 75 7.82 -0.79 0.62
N TYR A 76 7.37 0.37 0.11
CA TYR A 76 7.55 0.75 -1.29
C TYR A 76 8.88 1.52 -1.56
N PHE A 77 9.73 1.71 -0.55
CA PHE A 77 11.01 2.44 -0.63
C PHE A 77 10.91 3.94 -0.95
N ASP A 78 9.76 4.56 -0.69
CA ASP A 78 9.58 6.03 -0.76
C ASP A 78 10.08 6.72 0.52
N SER A 79 10.31 5.95 1.59
CA SER A 79 11.01 6.38 2.80
C SER A 79 12.02 5.32 3.22
N GLU A 80 13.15 5.75 3.78
CA GLU A 80 14.13 4.82 4.35
C GLU A 80 13.56 4.15 5.61
N VAL A 81 14.08 2.99 5.99
CA VAL A 81 13.78 2.40 7.30
C VAL A 81 14.87 2.78 8.29
N THR A 82 14.55 2.78 9.58
CA THR A 82 15.55 2.89 10.64
C THR A 82 16.21 1.54 10.89
N SER A 83 15.42 0.47 10.95
CA SER A 83 15.90 -0.91 11.04
C SER A 83 14.79 -1.90 10.68
N GLY A 84 15.14 -3.18 10.63
CA GLY A 84 14.23 -4.28 10.33
C GLY A 84 14.51 -4.91 8.98
N GLU A 85 13.65 -5.84 8.60
CA GLU A 85 13.77 -6.58 7.35
C GLU A 85 12.45 -6.69 6.61
N VAL A 86 12.56 -6.73 5.30
CA VAL A 86 11.47 -7.13 4.41
C VAL A 86 12.01 -8.15 3.40
N LEU A 87 11.27 -9.23 3.22
CA LEU A 87 11.59 -10.33 2.32
C LEU A 87 10.42 -10.51 1.36
N LEU A 88 10.72 -10.70 0.08
CA LEU A 88 9.75 -11.06 -0.96
C LEU A 88 10.09 -12.47 -1.45
N ASP A 89 9.09 -13.33 -1.55
CA ASP A 89 9.21 -14.68 -2.09
C ASP A 89 9.40 -14.62 -3.61
N ASP A 90 10.65 -14.47 -4.02
CA ASP A 90 11.05 -14.35 -5.41
C ASP A 90 12.48 -14.91 -5.59
N GLU A 91 12.63 -15.83 -6.54
CA GLU A 91 13.89 -16.52 -6.81
C GLU A 91 15.04 -15.55 -7.18
N GLU A 92 14.75 -14.42 -7.83
CA GLU A 92 15.76 -13.43 -8.23
C GLU A 92 16.24 -12.55 -7.06
N LEU A 93 15.52 -12.60 -5.93
CA LEU A 93 15.82 -11.88 -4.70
C LEU A 93 16.47 -12.76 -3.65
N ARG A 94 16.39 -14.10 -3.79
CA ARG A 94 17.11 -15.08 -2.97
C ARG A 94 16.98 -14.86 -1.45
N GLY A 95 15.81 -14.39 -0.99
CA GLY A 95 15.57 -14.11 0.43
C GLY A 95 16.43 -13.00 1.03
N GLN A 96 16.92 -12.05 0.23
CA GLN A 96 17.66 -10.88 0.73
C GLN A 96 16.72 -9.90 1.44
N ASN A 97 17.23 -9.24 2.50
CA ASN A 97 16.56 -8.09 3.10
C ASN A 97 16.50 -6.92 2.10
N LEU A 98 15.32 -6.60 1.59
CA LEU A 98 15.16 -5.58 0.54
C LEU A 98 15.37 -4.15 1.06
N PHE A 99 15.46 -3.94 2.37
CA PHE A 99 15.84 -2.64 2.90
C PHE A 99 17.33 -2.33 2.72
N GLU A 100 18.18 -3.35 2.64
CA GLU A 100 19.63 -3.22 2.57
C GLU A 100 20.19 -3.29 1.14
N VAL A 101 19.37 -3.68 0.16
CA VAL A 101 19.82 -3.75 -1.24
C VAL A 101 20.07 -2.37 -1.84
N SER A 102 20.88 -2.33 -2.89
CA SER A 102 21.25 -1.10 -3.61
C SER A 102 20.03 -0.35 -4.15
N SER A 103 20.17 0.96 -4.38
CA SER A 103 19.12 1.80 -4.96
C SER A 103 18.67 1.31 -6.35
N GLN A 104 19.59 0.73 -7.12
CA GLN A 104 19.30 0.10 -8.41
C GLN A 104 18.40 -1.13 -8.24
N LYS A 105 18.67 -1.99 -7.23
CA LYS A 105 17.85 -3.16 -6.95
C LYS A 105 16.48 -2.77 -6.35
N LYS A 106 16.41 -1.74 -5.50
CA LYS A 106 15.12 -1.16 -5.06
C LYS A 106 14.30 -0.64 -6.24
N ARG A 107 14.94 0.03 -7.20
CA ARG A 107 14.28 0.48 -8.45
C ARG A 107 13.80 -0.70 -9.29
N TYR A 108 14.59 -1.78 -9.39
CA TYR A 108 14.17 -3.02 -10.04
C TYR A 108 12.90 -3.59 -9.39
N ILE A 109 12.90 -3.75 -8.06
CA ILE A 109 11.75 -4.28 -7.32
C ILE A 109 10.50 -3.40 -7.57
N ARG A 110 10.62 -2.08 -7.48
CA ARG A 110 9.51 -1.17 -7.82
C ARG A 110 9.02 -1.34 -9.25
N ASN A 111 9.89 -1.60 -10.21
CA ASN A 111 9.51 -1.66 -11.62
C ASN A 111 8.96 -3.01 -12.05
N TYR A 112 9.30 -4.10 -11.40
CA TYR A 112 8.93 -5.45 -11.83
C TYR A 112 8.12 -6.26 -10.81
N LYS A 113 8.20 -5.91 -9.52
CA LYS A 113 7.63 -6.74 -8.44
C LYS A 113 6.53 -6.02 -7.66
N TYR A 114 6.60 -4.69 -7.53
CA TYR A 114 5.62 -3.90 -6.80
C TYR A 114 4.80 -2.98 -7.70
N GLY A 115 3.55 -2.76 -7.29
CA GLY A 115 2.70 -1.64 -7.74
C GLY A 115 2.29 -0.77 -6.54
N MET A 116 2.00 0.50 -6.78
CA MET A 116 1.52 1.42 -5.74
C MET A 116 0.41 2.31 -6.31
N VAL A 117 -0.66 2.46 -5.53
CA VAL A 117 -1.74 3.42 -5.76
C VAL A 117 -1.77 4.36 -4.56
N TYR A 118 -1.48 5.63 -4.81
CA TYR A 118 -1.39 6.66 -3.79
C TYR A 118 -2.75 7.31 -3.53
N GLN A 119 -2.94 7.80 -2.30
CA GLN A 119 -4.12 8.54 -1.87
C GLN A 119 -4.43 9.71 -2.81
N ASN A 120 -3.43 10.56 -3.07
CA ASN A 120 -3.55 11.65 -4.02
C ASN A 120 -2.99 11.22 -5.39
N PRO A 121 -3.84 11.17 -6.44
CA PRO A 121 -3.42 10.73 -7.77
C PRO A 121 -2.24 11.49 -8.37
N VAL A 122 -1.97 12.73 -7.93
CA VAL A 122 -0.81 13.51 -8.42
C VAL A 122 0.54 12.87 -8.08
N HIS A 123 0.59 12.00 -7.06
CA HIS A 123 1.81 11.29 -6.69
C HIS A 123 2.08 10.07 -7.58
N GLY A 124 1.02 9.42 -8.08
CA GLY A 124 1.14 8.27 -8.99
C GLY A 124 1.11 8.64 -10.48
N LEU A 125 0.49 9.76 -10.83
CA LEU A 125 0.23 10.16 -12.21
C LEU A 125 0.96 11.45 -12.61
N LYS A 126 1.46 11.45 -13.83
CA LYS A 126 1.84 12.66 -14.56
C LYS A 126 0.57 13.29 -15.13
N MET A 127 0.03 14.28 -14.43
CA MET A 127 -1.29 14.89 -14.71
C MET A 127 -1.44 15.54 -16.08
N ASN A 128 -0.33 16.00 -16.66
CA ASN A 128 -0.29 16.66 -17.98
C ASN A 128 0.13 15.71 -19.12
N PHE A 129 0.15 14.40 -18.85
CA PHE A 129 0.47 13.38 -19.84
C PHE A 129 -0.74 12.48 -20.03
N SER A 130 -0.89 11.90 -21.22
CA SER A 130 -2.01 11.03 -21.51
C SER A 130 -2.10 9.84 -20.55
N SER A 131 -3.31 9.32 -20.37
CA SER A 131 -3.57 8.13 -19.56
C SER A 131 -2.76 6.92 -20.04
N ILE A 132 -2.72 6.69 -21.35
CA ILE A 132 -1.88 5.64 -21.94
C ILE A 132 -0.38 5.92 -21.79
N GLY A 133 0.04 7.19 -21.81
CA GLY A 133 1.42 7.60 -21.58
C GLY A 133 1.89 7.32 -20.15
N ASN A 134 1.00 7.51 -19.17
CA ASN A 134 1.25 7.15 -17.78
C ASN A 134 1.48 5.63 -17.60
N ILE A 135 0.73 4.80 -18.31
CA ILE A 135 0.91 3.34 -18.29
C ILE A 135 2.22 2.97 -19.02
N ALA A 136 2.45 3.54 -20.20
CA ALA A 136 3.65 3.29 -21.00
C ALA A 136 4.93 3.66 -20.25
N GLU A 137 4.93 4.75 -19.47
CA GLU A 137 6.06 5.12 -18.60
C GLU A 137 6.53 3.94 -17.73
N LYS A 138 5.57 3.24 -17.10
CA LYS A 138 5.88 2.14 -16.19
C LYS A 138 6.37 0.92 -16.96
N LEU A 139 5.77 0.62 -18.11
CA LEU A 139 6.24 -0.45 -19.01
C LEU A 139 7.67 -0.20 -19.52
N ILE A 140 8.01 1.04 -19.88
CA ILE A 140 9.37 1.43 -20.27
C ILE A 140 10.34 1.25 -19.10
N ALA A 141 9.94 1.62 -17.89
CA ALA A 141 10.74 1.44 -16.69
C ALA A 141 10.96 -0.04 -16.35
N ALA A 142 10.01 -0.91 -16.72
CA ALA A 142 10.08 -2.37 -16.69
C ALA A 142 10.73 -2.97 -17.96
N GLY A 143 11.47 -2.18 -18.74
CA GLY A 143 12.30 -2.68 -19.83
C GLY A 143 11.59 -2.90 -21.17
N ASN A 144 10.28 -2.68 -21.28
CA ASN A 144 9.59 -2.80 -22.56
C ASN A 144 10.07 -1.70 -23.55
N ARG A 145 10.28 -2.07 -24.81
CA ARG A 145 10.75 -1.20 -25.89
C ARG A 145 9.85 -1.22 -27.12
N ASN A 146 8.79 -2.04 -27.14
CA ASN A 146 7.89 -2.19 -28.27
C ASN A 146 6.66 -1.29 -28.10
N VAL A 147 6.57 -0.23 -28.90
CA VAL A 147 5.46 0.73 -28.83
C VAL A 147 4.10 0.09 -29.06
N GLY A 148 3.99 -0.79 -30.06
CA GLY A 148 2.73 -1.45 -30.40
C GLY A 148 2.28 -2.43 -29.30
N GLU A 149 3.21 -3.10 -28.64
CA GLU A 149 2.93 -3.97 -27.49
C GLU A 149 2.49 -3.16 -26.27
N MET A 150 3.20 -2.06 -25.95
CA MET A 150 2.84 -1.17 -24.85
C MET A 150 1.46 -0.53 -25.07
N GLU A 151 1.12 -0.15 -26.29
CA GLU A 151 -0.21 0.37 -26.62
C GLU A 151 -1.30 -0.70 -26.42
N LYS A 152 -1.06 -1.94 -26.85
CA LYS A 152 -1.99 -3.06 -26.64
C LYS A 152 -2.22 -3.33 -25.15
N ILE A 153 -1.14 -3.42 -24.36
CA ILE A 153 -1.22 -3.61 -22.91
C ILE A 153 -1.96 -2.44 -22.26
N GLY A 154 -1.61 -1.21 -22.63
CA GLY A 154 -2.25 -0.01 -22.11
C GLY A 154 -3.75 0.04 -22.38
N LYS A 155 -4.20 -0.30 -23.59
CA LYS A 155 -5.63 -0.39 -23.93
C LYS A 155 -6.34 -1.42 -23.06
N ARG A 156 -5.80 -2.64 -22.98
CA ARG A 156 -6.37 -3.70 -22.14
C ARG A 156 -6.52 -3.26 -20.69
N LEU A 157 -5.48 -2.64 -20.11
CA LEU A 157 -5.52 -2.18 -18.72
C LEU A 157 -6.54 -1.04 -18.52
N LEU A 158 -6.67 -0.11 -19.46
CA LEU A 158 -7.69 0.94 -19.41
C LEU A 158 -9.10 0.36 -19.47
N GLU A 159 -9.34 -0.65 -20.31
CA GLU A 159 -10.60 -1.39 -20.36
C GLU A 159 -10.90 -2.09 -19.04
N THR A 160 -9.92 -2.80 -18.46
CA THR A 160 -10.04 -3.47 -17.15
C THR A 160 -10.49 -2.51 -16.05
N VAL A 161 -10.02 -1.25 -16.08
CA VAL A 161 -10.41 -0.24 -15.08
C VAL A 161 -11.61 0.61 -15.49
N HIS A 162 -12.31 0.23 -16.57
CA HIS A 162 -13.47 0.93 -17.13
C HIS A 162 -13.20 2.37 -17.57
N ILE A 163 -12.01 2.65 -18.11
CA ILE A 163 -11.71 3.91 -18.82
C ILE A 163 -11.93 3.70 -20.31
N PRO A 164 -12.87 4.42 -20.96
CA PRO A 164 -13.14 4.24 -22.37
C PRO A 164 -11.92 4.49 -23.25
N ILE A 165 -11.63 3.59 -24.19
CA ILE A 165 -10.44 3.66 -25.05
C ILE A 165 -10.34 4.95 -25.86
N PHE A 166 -11.46 5.54 -26.27
CA PHE A 166 -11.44 6.82 -26.99
C PHE A 166 -10.85 7.97 -26.16
N ARG A 167 -10.84 7.86 -24.82
CA ARG A 167 -10.22 8.81 -23.87
C ARG A 167 -8.78 8.44 -23.50
N MET A 168 -8.19 7.39 -24.07
CA MET A 168 -6.84 6.92 -23.68
C MET A 168 -5.74 7.98 -23.84
N LYS A 169 -5.93 8.92 -24.78
CA LYS A 169 -5.00 10.03 -25.04
C LYS A 169 -5.27 11.26 -24.18
N GLU A 170 -6.38 11.28 -23.43
CA GLU A 170 -6.72 12.37 -22.54
C GLU A 170 -5.85 12.34 -21.29
N GLU A 171 -5.53 13.54 -20.81
CA GLU A 171 -4.69 13.77 -19.64
C GLU A 171 -5.52 13.65 -18.35
N PRO A 172 -5.02 12.99 -17.29
CA PRO A 172 -5.77 12.77 -16.05
C PRO A 172 -6.29 14.04 -15.36
N ARG A 173 -5.68 15.21 -15.61
CA ARG A 173 -6.21 16.50 -15.08
C ARG A 173 -7.64 16.82 -15.54
N HIS A 174 -8.12 16.21 -16.63
CA HIS A 174 -9.48 16.39 -17.14
C HIS A 174 -10.46 15.30 -16.65
N PHE A 175 -9.97 14.36 -15.82
CA PHE A 175 -10.76 13.26 -15.28
C PHE A 175 -11.30 13.60 -13.88
N SER A 176 -12.44 12.98 -13.53
CA SER A 176 -12.94 12.98 -12.15
C SER A 176 -11.98 12.23 -11.21
N GLY A 177 -12.09 12.43 -9.91
CA GLY A 177 -11.24 11.75 -8.92
C GLY A 177 -11.26 10.22 -9.06
N GLY A 178 -12.44 9.61 -9.24
CA GLY A 178 -12.57 8.17 -9.47
C GLY A 178 -11.92 7.70 -10.78
N MET A 179 -12.02 8.48 -11.85
CA MET A 179 -11.33 8.18 -13.11
C MET A 179 -9.81 8.31 -12.99
N GLN A 180 -9.31 9.31 -12.24
CA GLN A 180 -7.88 9.43 -11.94
C GLN A 180 -7.38 8.21 -11.15
N GLN A 181 -8.15 7.74 -10.16
CA GLN A 181 -7.80 6.53 -9.41
C GLN A 181 -7.77 5.28 -10.30
N ARG A 182 -8.76 5.12 -11.19
CA ARG A 182 -8.78 4.03 -12.18
C ARG A 182 -7.53 4.02 -13.07
N VAL A 183 -7.11 5.18 -13.59
CA VAL A 183 -5.86 5.29 -14.37
C VAL A 183 -4.63 4.95 -13.52
N GLN A 184 -4.61 5.39 -12.26
CA GLN A 184 -3.53 5.06 -11.33
C GLN A 184 -3.44 3.55 -11.07
N ILE A 185 -4.58 2.88 -10.87
CA ILE A 185 -4.66 1.41 -10.75
C ILE A 185 -4.13 0.74 -12.02
N ALA A 186 -4.59 1.16 -13.21
CA ALA A 186 -4.10 0.62 -14.48
C ALA A 186 -2.57 0.76 -14.64
N LYS A 187 -2.02 1.92 -14.25
CA LYS A 187 -0.57 2.15 -14.23
C LYS A 187 0.14 1.21 -13.25
N ALA A 188 -0.38 1.04 -12.04
CA ALA A 188 0.20 0.22 -11.00
C ALA A 188 0.22 -1.28 -11.38
N LEU A 189 -0.75 -1.74 -12.18
CA LEU A 189 -0.85 -3.11 -12.67
C LEU A 189 0.00 -3.41 -13.91
N SER A 190 0.54 -2.38 -14.56
CA SER A 190 1.15 -2.52 -15.89
C SER A 190 2.35 -3.46 -15.95
N ASN A 191 3.05 -3.65 -14.83
CA ASN A 191 4.16 -4.58 -14.70
C ASN A 191 3.76 -5.97 -14.18
N ASN A 192 2.46 -6.28 -14.09
CA ASN A 192 1.91 -7.51 -13.48
C ASN A 192 2.55 -7.82 -12.11
N PRO A 193 2.42 -6.90 -11.14
CA PRO A 193 3.16 -7.03 -9.88
C PRO A 193 2.55 -8.15 -9.00
N PRO A 194 3.36 -9.02 -8.38
CA PRO A 194 2.87 -9.95 -7.36
C PRO A 194 2.31 -9.26 -6.11
N VAL A 195 2.78 -8.05 -5.80
CA VAL A 195 2.34 -7.27 -4.64
C VAL A 195 1.90 -5.87 -5.04
N LEU A 196 0.69 -5.48 -4.64
CA LEU A 196 0.11 -4.16 -4.88
C LEU A 196 -0.18 -3.44 -3.56
N PHE A 197 0.30 -2.21 -3.46
CA PHE A 197 0.13 -1.35 -2.30
C PHE A 197 -0.97 -0.31 -2.59
N LEU A 198 -1.99 -0.22 -1.76
CA LEU A 198 -3.11 0.73 -1.88
C LEU A 198 -3.15 1.63 -0.64
N ASP A 199 -2.89 2.92 -0.77
CA ASP A 199 -2.87 3.88 0.34
C ASP A 199 -4.06 4.84 0.25
N GLU A 200 -5.09 4.63 1.06
CA GLU A 200 -6.28 5.50 1.16
C GLU A 200 -6.94 5.85 -0.19
N VAL A 201 -7.07 4.85 -1.06
CA VAL A 201 -7.41 5.03 -2.48
C VAL A 201 -8.84 5.52 -2.75
N THR A 202 -9.74 5.42 -1.76
CA THR A 202 -11.13 5.88 -1.88
C THR A 202 -11.41 7.17 -1.11
N THR A 203 -10.43 7.72 -0.41
CA THR A 203 -10.63 8.94 0.39
C THR A 203 -10.98 10.13 -0.51
N GLY A 204 -12.02 10.87 -0.12
CA GLY A 204 -12.49 12.04 -0.86
C GLY A 204 -13.30 11.71 -2.12
N LEU A 205 -13.69 10.45 -2.33
CA LEU A 205 -14.64 10.05 -3.36
C LEU A 205 -16.06 9.99 -2.78
N ASP A 206 -17.08 10.25 -3.62
CA ASP A 206 -18.48 10.01 -3.26
C ASP A 206 -18.74 8.51 -3.04
N LEU A 207 -19.69 8.16 -2.18
CA LEU A 207 -19.94 6.77 -1.74
C LEU A 207 -20.18 5.79 -2.89
N SER A 208 -20.90 6.20 -3.94
CA SER A 208 -21.14 5.36 -5.13
C SER A 208 -19.85 5.09 -5.89
N VAL A 209 -19.03 6.11 -6.11
CA VAL A 209 -17.74 5.99 -6.81
C VAL A 209 -16.75 5.18 -5.99
N GLN A 210 -16.77 5.34 -4.66
CA GLN A 210 -15.99 4.50 -3.74
C GLN A 210 -16.36 3.03 -3.92
N ALA A 211 -17.64 2.66 -3.84
CA ALA A 211 -18.09 1.29 -4.03
C ALA A 211 -17.60 0.71 -5.38
N ASP A 212 -17.77 1.46 -6.47
CA ASP A 212 -17.33 1.02 -7.80
C ASP A 212 -15.80 0.80 -7.89
N VAL A 213 -15.00 1.57 -7.16
CA VAL A 213 -13.53 1.40 -7.11
C VAL A 213 -13.15 0.19 -6.26
N LEU A 214 -13.83 -0.04 -5.13
CA LEU A 214 -13.59 -1.22 -4.29
C LEU A 214 -13.93 -2.53 -5.03
N ASP A 215 -15.05 -2.57 -5.74
CA ASP A 215 -15.45 -3.73 -6.56
C ASP A 215 -14.46 -3.99 -7.70
N LEU A 216 -13.94 -2.93 -8.32
CA LEU A 216 -12.88 -3.03 -9.31
C LEU A 216 -11.61 -3.65 -8.71
N ILE A 217 -11.17 -3.19 -7.53
CA ILE A 217 -9.99 -3.72 -6.84
C ILE A 217 -10.15 -5.21 -6.53
N LYS A 218 -11.32 -5.62 -5.99
CA LYS A 218 -11.63 -7.04 -5.75
C LYS A 218 -11.61 -7.87 -7.02
N THR A 219 -12.17 -7.35 -8.11
CA THR A 219 -12.17 -8.04 -9.41
C THR A 219 -10.75 -8.26 -9.91
N ILE A 220 -9.91 -7.21 -9.87
CA ILE A 220 -8.49 -7.29 -10.23
C ILE A 220 -7.74 -8.30 -9.38
N GLN A 221 -7.94 -8.28 -8.05
CA GLN A 221 -7.29 -9.23 -7.16
C GLN A 221 -7.61 -10.68 -7.56
N ARG A 222 -8.88 -10.98 -7.83
CA ARG A 222 -9.32 -12.33 -8.21
C ARG A 222 -8.80 -12.76 -9.57
N GLU A 223 -8.85 -11.87 -10.57
CA GLU A 223 -8.46 -12.19 -11.94
C GLU A 223 -6.94 -12.31 -12.12
N PHE A 224 -6.17 -11.47 -11.42
CA PHE A 224 -4.71 -11.43 -11.56
C PHE A 224 -3.97 -12.21 -10.46
N GLY A 225 -4.66 -12.66 -9.41
CA GLY A 225 -4.05 -13.37 -8.28
C GLY A 225 -3.05 -12.50 -7.48
N ILE A 226 -3.25 -11.19 -7.49
CA ILE A 226 -2.32 -10.22 -6.88
C ILE A 226 -2.54 -10.17 -5.37
N SER A 227 -1.44 -10.12 -4.61
CA SER A 227 -1.49 -9.95 -3.16
C SER A 227 -1.47 -8.45 -2.84
N MET A 228 -2.29 -7.99 -1.91
CA MET A 228 -2.49 -6.57 -1.68
C MET A 228 -2.29 -6.17 -0.22
N VAL A 229 -1.66 -5.02 0.00
CA VAL A 229 -1.70 -4.33 1.30
C VAL A 229 -2.51 -3.06 1.13
N VAL A 230 -3.58 -2.93 1.91
CA VAL A 230 -4.53 -1.82 1.81
C VAL A 230 -4.53 -1.03 3.10
N VAL A 231 -4.18 0.25 3.02
CA VAL A 231 -4.31 1.20 4.13
C VAL A 231 -5.62 1.97 3.98
N SER A 232 -6.39 2.01 5.07
CA SER A 232 -7.59 2.85 5.19
C SER A 232 -7.74 3.32 6.63
N HIS A 233 -8.38 4.47 6.84
CA HIS A 233 -8.94 4.84 8.14
C HIS A 233 -10.42 4.46 8.27
N ASP A 234 -11.08 4.10 7.18
CA ASP A 234 -12.47 3.65 7.13
C ASP A 234 -12.52 2.11 7.21
N LEU A 235 -13.08 1.58 8.29
CA LEU A 235 -13.28 0.14 8.48
C LEU A 235 -14.35 -0.44 7.55
N ALA A 236 -15.30 0.34 7.03
CA ALA A 236 -16.26 -0.16 6.04
C ALA A 236 -15.52 -0.56 4.76
N VAL A 237 -14.54 0.24 4.33
CA VAL A 237 -13.63 -0.11 3.23
C VAL A 237 -12.86 -1.40 3.53
N ILE A 238 -12.30 -1.53 4.74
CA ILE A 238 -11.55 -2.73 5.14
C ILE A 238 -12.45 -3.96 5.14
N ARG A 239 -13.66 -3.88 5.72
CA ARG A 239 -14.66 -4.94 5.71
C ARG A 239 -15.01 -5.38 4.29
N MET A 240 -15.12 -4.42 3.37
CA MET A 240 -15.45 -4.68 1.98
C MET A 240 -14.29 -5.25 1.17
N LEU A 241 -13.03 -5.17 1.62
CA LEU A 241 -11.87 -5.56 0.83
C LEU A 241 -11.04 -6.70 1.44
N ALA A 242 -10.68 -6.59 2.71
CA ALA A 242 -9.57 -7.32 3.31
C ALA A 242 -9.97 -8.68 3.87
N ASP A 243 -9.12 -9.69 3.67
CA ASP A 243 -9.27 -11.02 4.26
C ASP A 243 -8.78 -11.04 5.72
N ARG A 244 -7.65 -10.37 5.96
CA ARG A 244 -7.05 -10.16 7.29
C ARG A 244 -6.83 -8.68 7.53
N THR A 245 -6.89 -8.29 8.79
CA THR A 245 -6.72 -6.89 9.21
C THR A 245 -5.69 -6.77 10.32
N ILE A 246 -4.85 -5.73 10.21
CA ILE A 246 -3.92 -5.25 11.22
C ILE A 246 -4.40 -3.89 11.71
N VAL A 247 -4.53 -3.73 13.02
CA VAL A 247 -4.88 -2.47 13.66
C VAL A 247 -3.60 -1.83 14.20
N MET A 248 -3.30 -0.62 13.72
CA MET A 248 -2.15 0.17 14.14
C MET A 248 -2.57 1.31 15.06
N LEU A 249 -1.84 1.48 16.16
CA LEU A 249 -1.96 2.62 17.07
C LEU A 249 -0.56 3.08 17.48
N ASN A 250 -0.29 4.39 17.43
CA ASN A 250 0.98 4.97 17.87
C ASN A 250 2.24 4.30 17.29
N GLY A 251 2.17 3.84 16.03
CA GLY A 251 3.29 3.19 15.35
C GLY A 251 3.48 1.72 15.71
N GLU A 252 2.56 1.09 16.44
CA GLU A 252 2.60 -0.33 16.82
C GLU A 252 1.41 -1.09 16.25
N ILE A 253 1.57 -2.39 16.02
CA ILE A 253 0.43 -3.30 15.77
C ILE A 253 -0.16 -3.66 17.13
N VAL A 254 -1.39 -3.22 17.39
CA VAL A 254 -2.10 -3.54 18.64
C VAL A 254 -3.02 -4.74 18.51
N GLU A 255 -3.45 -5.08 17.30
CA GLU A 255 -4.27 -6.25 17.03
C GLU A 255 -4.12 -6.72 15.59
N GLN A 256 -4.24 -8.03 15.35
CA GLN A 256 -4.23 -8.61 14.01
C GLN A 256 -5.05 -9.89 13.98
N GLY A 257 -5.76 -10.15 12.88
CA GLY A 257 -6.62 -11.33 12.75
C GLY A 257 -7.38 -11.37 11.43
N LEU A 258 -8.31 -12.32 11.32
CA LEU A 258 -9.31 -12.30 10.24
C LEU A 258 -10.13 -11.01 10.35
N THR A 259 -10.43 -10.38 9.22
CA THR A 259 -11.15 -9.10 9.21
C THR A 259 -12.49 -9.20 9.95
N ASP A 260 -13.27 -10.27 9.72
CA ASP A 260 -14.54 -10.47 10.40
C ASP A 260 -14.37 -10.59 11.92
N GLN A 261 -13.33 -11.29 12.39
CA GLN A 261 -13.03 -11.40 13.82
C GLN A 261 -12.68 -10.03 14.44
N ILE A 262 -11.84 -9.24 13.77
CA ILE A 262 -11.45 -7.89 14.23
C ILE A 262 -12.68 -6.96 14.32
N LEU A 263 -13.65 -7.13 13.43
CA LEU A 263 -14.84 -6.27 13.37
C LEU A 263 -15.97 -6.72 14.29
N GLU A 264 -16.10 -8.02 14.55
CA GLU A 264 -17.22 -8.57 15.32
C GLU A 264 -16.88 -8.85 16.78
N ASP A 265 -15.64 -9.29 17.07
CA ASP A 265 -15.16 -9.60 18.42
C ASP A 265 -13.75 -9.04 18.67
N PRO A 266 -13.57 -7.70 18.65
CA PRO A 266 -12.28 -7.07 18.89
C PRO A 266 -11.79 -7.26 20.33
N SER A 267 -10.56 -7.76 20.46
CA SER A 267 -9.93 -8.03 21.75
C SER A 267 -9.28 -6.80 22.38
N HIS A 268 -8.69 -5.92 21.58
CA HIS A 268 -7.99 -4.75 22.08
C HIS A 268 -8.96 -3.57 22.30
N LYS A 269 -8.82 -2.88 23.44
CA LYS A 269 -9.73 -1.78 23.84
C LYS A 269 -9.82 -0.67 22.79
N TYR A 270 -8.71 -0.34 22.13
CA TYR A 270 -8.70 0.65 21.05
C TYR A 270 -9.47 0.15 19.82
N THR A 271 -9.33 -1.12 19.45
CA THR A 271 -10.07 -1.71 18.33
C THR A 271 -11.57 -1.72 18.60
N GLN A 272 -11.98 -2.04 19.83
CA GLN A 272 -13.38 -1.91 20.27
C GLN A 272 -13.89 -0.49 20.03
N GLN A 273 -13.15 0.53 20.47
CA GLN A 273 -13.53 1.93 20.26
C GLN A 273 -13.65 2.30 18.77
N LEU A 274 -12.69 1.86 17.96
CA LEU A 274 -12.66 2.09 16.52
C LEU A 274 -13.87 1.44 15.83
N VAL A 275 -14.23 0.20 16.20
CA VAL A 275 -15.42 -0.50 15.69
C VAL A 275 -16.71 0.18 16.16
N TYR A 276 -16.82 0.53 17.44
CA TYR A 276 -18.00 1.22 17.98
C TYR A 276 -18.24 2.59 17.33
N SER A 277 -17.19 3.27 16.87
CA SER A 277 -17.34 4.57 16.18
C SER A 277 -18.05 4.49 14.83
N LEU A 278 -18.29 3.28 14.31
CA LEU A 278 -19.00 3.03 13.05
C LEU A 278 -20.47 2.63 13.23
N LEU A 279 -20.87 2.28 14.45
CA LEU A 279 -22.24 1.89 14.81
C LEU A 279 -23.03 3.12 15.28
#